data_AF-X0RPS9-F1
#
_entry.id   AF-X0RPS9-F1
#
_cell.length_a   1.000
_cell.length_b   1.000
_cell.length_c   1.000
_cell.angle_alpha   90.00
_cell.angle_beta   90.00
_cell.angle_gamma   90.00
#
_symmetry.space_group_name_H-M   'P 1'
#
loop_
_entity.id
_entity.type
_entity.pdbx_description
1 polymer ?
#
loop_
_entity_poly.entity_id
_entity_poly.type
_entity_poly.pdbx_seq_one_letter_code
_entity_poly.pdbx_strand_id
1 'polypeptide(L)' 'MKWIEINEIEPVNKRKTKIFEVVAKKNKDCLGTIEWSTRWRCYAFNPINSYFEEDCLRDIANFLEAETKKYKSKGK' A
#
# COMPACT_ATOMS: atom_id res chain seq x y z
N MET A 1 -8.43 3.61 -9.73
CA MET A 1 -7.41 2.59 -10.04
C MET A 1 -7.89 1.69 -11.16
N LYS A 2 -7.14 1.66 -12.26
CA LYS A 2 -7.52 0.93 -13.47
C LYS A 2 -7.13 -0.54 -13.42
N TRP A 3 -5.93 -0.85 -12.93
CA TRP A 3 -5.30 -2.18 -13.04
C TRP A 3 -5.22 -2.95 -11.72
N ILE A 4 -5.16 -2.23 -10.60
CA ILE A 4 -4.96 -2.80 -9.26
C ILE A 4 -6.12 -2.49 -8.31
N GLU A 5 -6.24 -3.34 -7.30
CA GLU A 5 -7.04 -3.10 -6.09
C GLU A 5 -6.11 -3.07 -4.88
N ILE A 6 -6.42 -2.20 -3.93
CA ILE A 6 -5.68 -2.09 -2.67
C ILE A 6 -6.65 -2.42 -1.54
N ASN A 7 -6.41 -3.51 -0.84
CA ASN A 7 -7.29 -3.99 0.23
C ASN A 7 -6.57 -3.89 1.57
N GLU A 8 -7.24 -3.36 2.59
CA GLU A 8 -6.72 -3.42 3.96
C GLU A 8 -6.79 -4.86 4.48
N ILE A 9 -5.70 -5.36 5.03
CA ILE A 9 -5.63 -6.72 5.59
C ILE A 9 -5.38 -6.65 7.08
N GLU A 10 -5.99 -7.57 7.82
CA GLU A 10 -5.71 -7.73 9.24
C GLU A 10 -4.39 -8.48 9.43
N PRO A 11 -3.40 -7.87 10.11
CA PRO A 11 -2.14 -8.54 10.36
C PRO A 11 -2.33 -9.70 11.36
N VAL A 12 -1.65 -10.82 11.11
CA VAL A 12 -1.63 -12.00 12.02
C VAL A 12 -1.22 -11.63 13.44
N ASN A 13 -0.37 -10.61 13.60
CA ASN A 13 0.05 -10.07 14.88
C ASN A 13 -0.55 -8.68 15.10
N LYS A 14 -0.79 -8.29 16.36
CA LYS A 14 -1.25 -6.94 16.72
C LYS A 14 -0.24 -5.87 16.32
N ARG A 15 -0.33 -5.37 15.08
CA ARG A 15 0.44 -4.21 14.61
C ARG A 15 -0.34 -2.93 14.88
N LYS A 16 0.39 -1.85 15.19
CA LYS A 16 -0.20 -0.51 15.41
C LYS A 16 -0.57 0.20 14.10
N THR A 17 0.04 -0.20 12.99
CA THR A 17 -0.15 0.42 11.68
C THR A 17 -0.88 -0.56 10.76
N LYS A 18 -1.76 -0.02 9.92
CA LYS A 18 -2.47 -0.79 8.90
C LYS A 18 -1.49 -1.44 7.93
N ILE A 19 -1.90 -2.54 7.31
CA ILE A 19 -1.25 -3.14 6.16
C ILE A 19 -2.28 -3.20 5.03
N PHE A 20 -1.83 -2.97 3.81
CA PHE A 20 -2.66 -3.16 2.63
C PHE A 20 -1.98 -4.14 1.68
N GLU A 21 -2.75 -5.04 1.09
CA GLU A 21 -2.30 -5.83 -0.06
C GLU A 21 -2.62 -5.09 -1.35
N VAL A 22 -1.77 -5.24 -2.35
CA VAL A 22 -2.01 -4.74 -3.71
C VAL A 22 -2.20 -5.95 -4.60
N VAL A 23 -3.38 -6.08 -5.20
CA VAL A 23 -3.73 -7.22 -6.06
C VAL A 23 -4.07 -6.78 -7.47
N ALA A 24 -3.76 -7.62 -8.46
CA ALA A 24 -4.15 -7.40 -9.84
C ALA A 24 -5.67 -7.62 -9.98
N LYS A 25 -6.38 -6.67 -10.62
CA LYS A 25 -7.84 -6.81 -10.80
C LYS A 25 -8.25 -8.03 -11.61
N LYS A 26 -7.42 -8.40 -12.59
CA LYS A 26 -7.73 -9.42 -13.60
C LYS A 26 -7.80 -10.83 -13.01
N ASN A 27 -6.83 -11.19 -12.18
CA ASN A 27 -6.65 -12.55 -11.67
C ASN A 27 -6.51 -12.62 -10.14
N LYS A 28 -6.55 -11.47 -9.46
CA LYS A 28 -6.41 -11.33 -8.00
C LYS A 28 -5.05 -11.78 -7.46
N ASP A 29 -4.03 -11.85 -8.32
CA ASP A 29 -2.66 -12.14 -7.89
C ASP A 29 -2.15 -11.02 -7.00
N CYS A 30 -1.46 -11.41 -5.91
CA CYS A 30 -0.78 -10.46 -5.03
C CYS A 30 0.47 -9.92 -5.73
N LEU A 31 0.51 -8.60 -5.90
CA LEU A 31 1.60 -7.88 -6.55
C LEU A 31 2.58 -7.29 -5.51
N GLY A 32 2.18 -7.22 -4.25
CA GLY A 32 2.98 -6.68 -3.16
C GLY A 32 2.13 -6.18 -2.00
N THR A 33 2.78 -5.57 -1.02
CA THR A 33 2.13 -5.00 0.16
C THR A 33 2.50 -3.54 0.37
N ILE A 34 1.60 -2.79 0.99
CA ILE A 34 1.83 -1.44 1.48
C ILE A 34 1.83 -1.48 3.00
N GLU A 35 2.94 -1.08 3.61
CA GLU A 35 3.09 -1.03 5.06
C GLU A 35 3.89 0.19 5.52
N TRP A 36 3.81 0.49 6.81
CA TRP A 36 4.52 1.64 7.37
C TRP A 36 6.03 1.38 7.44
N SER A 37 6.80 2.12 6.67
CA SER A 37 8.26 2.14 6.76
C SER A 37 8.69 3.00 7.94
N THR A 38 9.26 2.38 8.98
CA THR A 38 9.82 3.09 10.13
C THR A 38 11.02 3.96 9.76
N ARG A 39 11.80 3.55 8.76
CA ARG A 39 12.97 4.28 8.25
C ARG A 39 12.58 5.58 7.58
N TRP A 40 11.53 5.57 6.75
CA TRP A 40 11.08 6.75 6.00
C TRP A 40 9.92 7.49 6.66
N ARG A 41 9.34 6.91 7.72
CA ARG A 41 8.20 7.47 8.46
C ARG A 41 7.02 7.79 7.52
N CYS A 42 6.71 6.85 6.66
CA CYS A 42 5.60 6.90 5.70
C CYS A 42 5.11 5.48 5.35
N TYR A 43 3.94 5.37 4.74
CA TYR A 43 3.57 4.16 4.03
C TYR A 43 4.45 4.00 2.79
N ALA A 44 4.94 2.80 2.56
CA ALA A 44 5.76 2.44 1.41
C ALA A 44 5.23 1.17 0.77
N PHE A 45 5.38 1.08 -0.55
CA PHE A 45 5.02 -0.10 -1.31
C PHE A 45 6.21 -1.07 -1.43
N ASN A 46 5.98 -2.34 -1.15
CA ASN A 46 6.92 -3.44 -1.23
C ASN A 46 6.44 -4.46 -2.28
N PRO A 47 6.96 -4.41 -3.52
CA PRO A 47 6.51 -5.27 -4.61
C PRO A 47 7.02 -6.71 -4.47
N ILE A 48 6.30 -7.66 -5.05
CA ILE A 48 6.70 -9.08 -5.16
C ILE A 48 6.83 -9.43 -6.64
N ASN A 49 8.05 -9.64 -7.12
CA ASN A 49 8.39 -10.14 -8.47
C ASN A 49 7.53 -9.53 -9.61
N SER A 50 7.26 -8.23 -9.53
CA SER A 50 6.30 -7.55 -10.40
C SER A 50 6.87 -6.26 -10.98
N TYR A 51 6.40 -5.94 -12.19
CA TYR A 51 6.68 -4.68 -12.87
C TYR A 51 5.41 -3.84 -12.89
N PHE A 52 5.58 -2.54 -12.70
CA PHE A 52 4.48 -1.58 -12.72
C PHE A 52 4.76 -0.53 -13.78
N GLU A 53 3.75 -0.30 -14.62
CA GLU A 53 3.75 0.83 -15.55
C GLU A 53 3.37 2.13 -14.81
N GLU A 54 3.52 3.26 -15.49
CA GLU A 54 3.43 4.60 -14.91
C GLU A 54 2.09 4.94 -14.23
N ASP A 55 0.96 4.55 -14.80
CA ASP A 55 -0.37 4.79 -14.23
C ASP A 55 -0.53 4.02 -12.93
N CYS A 56 -0.14 2.74 -12.92
CA CYS A 56 -0.18 1.92 -11.72
C CYS A 56 0.74 2.46 -10.62
N LEU A 57 1.94 2.92 -10.97
CA LEU A 57 2.85 3.57 -10.03
C LEU A 57 2.23 4.86 -9.46
N ARG A 58 1.54 5.64 -10.29
CA ARG A 58 0.87 6.88 -9.87
C ARG A 58 -0.30 6.59 -8.92
N ASP A 59 -1.12 5.59 -9.23
CA ASP A 59 -2.20 5.12 -8.37
C ASP A 59 -1.68 4.71 -6.98
N ILE A 60 -0.59 3.93 -6.93
CA ILE A 60 0.06 3.53 -5.68
C ILE A 60 0.60 4.76 -4.95
N ALA A 61 1.35 5.63 -5.61
CA ALA A 61 1.94 6.83 -4.98
C ALA A 61 0.87 7.73 -4.34
N ASN A 62 -0.24 7.97 -5.04
CA ASN A 62 -1.36 8.76 -4.54
C ASN A 62 -1.95 8.13 -3.26
N PHE A 63 -2.10 6.80 -3.24
CA PHE A 63 -2.59 6.09 -2.06
C PHE A 63 -1.61 6.21 -0.88
N LEU A 64 -0.31 6.00 -1.11
CA LEU A 64 0.74 6.12 -0.09
C LEU A 64 0.74 7.50 0.56
N GLU A 65 0.63 8.55 -0.24
CA GLU A 65 0.56 9.93 0.27
C GLU A 65 -0.67 10.17 1.13
N ALA A 66 -1.84 9.74 0.65
CA ALA A 66 -3.10 9.92 1.36
C ALA A 66 -3.10 9.21 2.73
N GLU A 67 -2.70 7.94 2.77
CA GLU A 67 -2.64 7.17 4.02
C GLU A 67 -1.54 7.69 4.96
N THR A 68 -0.40 8.13 4.41
CA THR A 68 0.66 8.77 5.22
C THR A 68 0.17 10.05 5.88
N LYS A 69 -0.55 10.90 5.13
CA LYS A 69 -1.15 12.14 5.67
C LYS A 69 -2.16 11.82 6.77
N LYS A 70 -3.07 10.86 6.55
CA LYS A 70 -4.05 10.40 7.55
C LYS A 70 -3.40 9.85 8.82
N TYR A 71 -2.33 9.07 8.70
CA TYR A 71 -1.63 8.54 9.87
C TYR A 71 -0.95 9.66 10.67
N LYS A 72 -0.26 10.57 9.98
CA LYS A 72 0.42 11.71 10.62
C LYS A 72 -0.56 12.68 11.29
N SER A 73 -1.76 12.85 10.74
CA SER A 73 -2.79 13.72 11.34
C SER A 73 -3.42 13.13 12.61
N LYS A 74 -3.41 11.81 12.80
CA LYS A 74 -3.91 11.15 14.03
C LYS A 74 -3.04 11.40 15.26
N GLY A 75 -1.79 11.81 15.06
CA GLY A 75 -0.85 12.13 16.14
C GLY A 75 -0.87 13.60 16.58
N LYS A 76 -1.72 14.43 15.95
CA LYS A 76 -2.07 15.77 16.40
C LYS A 76 -3.41 15.71 17.13
#